data_AF-A0A3N4MTC7-F1
#
_entry.id   AF-A0A3N4MTC7-F1
#
_cell.length_a   1.000
_cell.length_b   1.000
_cell.length_c   1.000
_cell.angle_alpha   90.00
_cell.angle_beta   90.00
_cell.angle_gamma   90.00
#
_symmetry.space_group_name_H-M   'P 1'
#
loop_
_entity.id
_entity.type
_entity.pdbx_description
1 polymer ?
#
loop_
_entity_poly.entity_id
_entity_poly.type
_entity_poly.pdbx_seq_one_letter_code
_entity_poly.pdbx_strand_id
1 'polypeptide(L)'
;MTTSDPCPLIRVVAGILLNADGDYLLSSRPEGKPYAGYWEFAGGKVEAGETEFQALQRELEEELGIRIHHATPWLTKIHAYEHAHVHLRFLRVEADEWSGELQAKEGQTWSWQKAGDFTVSPMLPANGALLQSLSVPRVLSGRLKSGLHGFNRMGEYRVVPHRLAEPQHEHVLIEEPELRALGKMPPAQSVWVVVETAEQWRNVPDADVVVWRVQNQAAAEAVLQRLQQGVPIPLVIAAFSDWAAQYQTQWLQSGAHAVVVDDEIEAV
;
A
#
# COMPACT_ATOMS: atom_id res chain seq x y z
N MET A 1 0.72 -32.84 -13.67
CA MET A 1 -0.75 -32.86 -13.49
C MET A 1 -1.10 -31.71 -12.57
N THR A 2 -1.44 -30.55 -13.15
CA THR A 2 -1.81 -29.34 -12.40
C THR A 2 -3.23 -29.51 -11.87
N THR A 3 -3.36 -29.77 -10.58
CA THR A 3 -4.65 -29.71 -9.89
C THR A 3 -5.14 -28.27 -9.95
N SER A 4 -6.08 -28.01 -10.87
CA SER A 4 -6.86 -26.77 -10.89
C SER A 4 -7.56 -26.64 -9.54
N ASP A 5 -7.18 -25.65 -8.75
CA ASP A 5 -7.94 -25.27 -7.57
C ASP A 5 -9.39 -24.95 -8.00
N PRO A 6 -10.42 -25.65 -7.49
CA PRO A 6 -11.79 -25.46 -7.93
C PRO A 6 -12.41 -24.15 -7.42
N CYS A 7 -11.74 -23.43 -6.51
CA CYS A 7 -12.25 -22.18 -5.97
C CYS A 7 -12.19 -21.06 -7.02
N PRO A 8 -13.32 -20.40 -7.35
CA PRO A 8 -13.33 -19.30 -8.32
C PRO A 8 -12.48 -18.12 -7.82
N LEU A 9 -11.71 -17.51 -8.72
CA LEU A 9 -11.00 -16.26 -8.48
C LEU A 9 -11.95 -15.08 -8.70
N ILE A 10 -12.25 -14.35 -7.64
CA ILE A 10 -13.08 -13.13 -7.66
C ILE A 10 -12.15 -11.92 -7.61
N ARG A 11 -12.23 -11.07 -8.62
CA ARG A 11 -11.51 -9.79 -8.66
C ARG A 11 -12.35 -8.71 -7.99
N VAL A 12 -11.75 -7.99 -7.06
CA VAL A 12 -12.38 -6.88 -6.33
C VAL A 12 -11.44 -5.69 -6.38
N VAL A 13 -11.99 -4.49 -6.51
CA VAL A 13 -11.24 -3.23 -6.46
C VAL A 13 -11.80 -2.35 -5.35
N ALA A 14 -10.92 -1.66 -4.63
CA ALA A 14 -11.28 -0.69 -3.60
C ALA A 14 -10.51 0.62 -3.79
N GLY A 15 -11.20 1.74 -3.56
CA GLY A 15 -10.68 3.09 -3.72
C GLY A 15 -10.15 3.65 -2.41
N ILE A 16 -8.88 4.05 -2.40
CA ILE A 16 -8.27 4.86 -1.34
C ILE A 16 -8.39 6.32 -1.79
N LEU A 17 -9.52 6.96 -1.48
CA LEU A 17 -9.80 8.34 -1.87
C LEU A 17 -9.23 9.33 -0.87
N LEU A 18 -8.57 10.37 -1.37
CA LEU A 18 -8.05 11.46 -0.58
C LEU A 18 -8.88 12.75 -0.77
N ASN A 19 -9.05 13.53 0.29
CA ASN A 19 -9.49 14.93 0.17
C ASN A 19 -8.28 15.88 0.09
N ALA A 20 -8.53 17.18 -0.10
CA ALA A 20 -7.48 18.21 -0.19
C ALA A 20 -6.63 18.33 1.10
N ASP A 21 -7.18 17.88 2.23
CA ASP A 21 -6.49 17.80 3.51
C ASP A 21 -5.58 16.55 3.62
N GLY A 22 -5.71 15.58 2.70
CA GLY A 22 -4.97 14.32 2.72
C GLY A 22 -5.57 13.26 3.65
N ASP A 23 -6.83 13.42 4.05
CA ASP A 23 -7.59 12.42 4.80
C ASP A 23 -8.23 11.41 3.85
N TYR A 24 -8.45 10.19 4.35
CA TYR A 24 -8.97 9.06 3.60
C TYR A 24 -10.47 8.88 3.82
N LEU A 25 -11.22 8.63 2.75
CA LEU A 25 -12.65 8.34 2.87
C LEU A 25 -12.87 6.88 3.27
N LEU A 26 -13.60 6.67 4.37
CA LEU A 26 -14.19 5.38 4.73
C LEU A 26 -15.71 5.47 4.67
N SER A 27 -16.35 4.35 4.33
CA SER A 27 -17.80 4.19 4.36
C SER A 27 -18.21 3.02 5.26
N SER A 28 -19.36 3.13 5.91
CA SER A 28 -19.94 2.03 6.69
C SER A 28 -20.68 1.06 5.77
N ARG A 29 -20.56 -0.25 5.99
CA ARG A 29 -21.35 -1.24 5.25
C ARG A 29 -22.85 -1.07 5.57
N PRO A 30 -23.73 -0.95 4.55
CA PRO A 30 -25.16 -0.82 4.76
C PRO A 30 -25.76 -2.08 5.41
N GLU A 31 -26.94 -1.95 5.99
CA GLU A 31 -27.69 -3.07 6.55
C GLU A 31 -27.98 -4.14 5.49
N GLY A 32 -27.91 -5.42 5.88
CA GLY A 32 -28.17 -6.56 4.98
C GLY A 32 -26.95 -7.08 4.21
N LYS A 33 -25.81 -6.36 4.18
CA LYS A 33 -24.53 -6.91 3.71
C LYS A 33 -23.83 -7.68 4.86
N PRO A 34 -22.97 -8.69 4.58
CA PRO A 34 -22.11 -9.30 5.60
C PRO A 34 -21.31 -8.22 6.32
N TYR A 35 -21.15 -8.29 7.65
CA TYR A 35 -20.47 -7.23 8.43
C TYR A 35 -21.14 -5.84 8.34
N ALA A 36 -22.48 -5.78 8.27
CA ALA A 36 -23.21 -4.51 8.38
C ALA A 36 -22.73 -3.65 9.57
N GLY A 37 -22.56 -2.35 9.34
CA GLY A 37 -22.04 -1.40 10.33
C GLY A 37 -20.52 -1.34 10.47
N TYR A 38 -19.76 -2.25 9.83
CA TYR A 38 -18.30 -2.15 9.77
C TYR A 38 -17.86 -1.07 8.79
N TRP A 39 -16.69 -0.48 8.99
CA TRP A 39 -16.14 0.53 8.09
C TRP A 39 -15.14 -0.08 7.10
N GLU A 40 -15.23 0.33 5.84
CA GLU A 40 -14.42 -0.14 4.72
C GLU A 40 -14.09 0.96 3.71
N PHE A 41 -13.21 0.63 2.76
CA PHE A 41 -12.98 1.46 1.58
C PHE A 41 -14.02 1.10 0.52
N ALA A 42 -14.63 2.12 -0.10
CA ALA A 42 -15.63 1.95 -1.14
C ALA A 42 -15.06 1.22 -2.37
N GLY A 43 -15.90 0.42 -3.01
CA GLY A 43 -15.52 -0.39 -4.16
C GLY A 43 -16.26 -1.71 -4.19
N GLY A 44 -15.94 -2.52 -5.19
CA GLY A 44 -16.73 -3.71 -5.47
C GLY A 44 -16.08 -4.65 -6.47
N LYS A 45 -16.91 -5.55 -6.98
CA LYS A 45 -16.46 -6.64 -7.86
C LYS A 45 -16.14 -6.07 -9.24
N VAL A 46 -15.03 -6.52 -9.82
CA VAL A 46 -14.71 -6.23 -11.22
C VAL A 46 -15.55 -7.14 -12.11
N GLU A 47 -16.39 -6.56 -12.96
CA GLU A 47 -17.25 -7.32 -13.86
C GLU A 47 -16.50 -7.78 -15.13
N ALA A 48 -17.15 -8.67 -15.89
CA ALA A 48 -16.56 -9.21 -17.11
C ALA A 48 -16.41 -8.10 -18.16
N GLY A 49 -15.18 -7.89 -18.63
CA GLY A 49 -14.85 -6.86 -19.62
C GLY A 49 -14.43 -5.51 -19.01
N GLU A 50 -14.51 -5.35 -17.69
CA GLU A 50 -14.06 -4.13 -17.00
C GLU A 50 -12.56 -4.20 -16.63
N THR A 51 -11.90 -3.05 -16.74
CA THR A 51 -10.63 -2.78 -16.06
C THR A 51 -10.87 -2.46 -14.59
N GLU A 52 -9.83 -2.53 -13.76
CA GLU A 52 -9.91 -2.19 -12.33
C GLU A 52 -10.35 -0.74 -12.11
N PHE A 53 -9.88 0.18 -12.96
CA PHE A 53 -10.29 1.58 -12.94
C PHE A 53 -11.77 1.75 -13.32
N GLN A 54 -12.25 1.08 -14.37
CA GLN A 54 -13.65 1.16 -14.80
C GLN A 54 -14.60 0.63 -13.73
N ALA A 55 -14.28 -0.52 -13.14
CA ALA A 55 -15.04 -1.07 -12.03
C ALA A 55 -15.06 -0.09 -10.84
N LEU A 56 -13.90 0.45 -10.45
CA LEU A 56 -13.85 1.40 -9.34
C LEU A 56 -14.66 2.68 -9.64
N GLN A 57 -14.57 3.23 -10.86
CA GLN A 57 -15.33 4.40 -11.23
C GLN A 57 -16.84 4.14 -11.15
N ARG A 58 -17.32 3.00 -11.68
CA ARG A 58 -18.74 2.60 -11.58
C ARG A 58 -19.18 2.49 -10.12
N GLU A 59 -18.43 1.75 -9.30
CA GLU A 59 -18.77 1.53 -7.88
C GLU A 59 -18.80 2.86 -7.10
N LEU A 60 -17.85 3.77 -7.31
CA LEU A 60 -17.86 5.08 -6.65
C LEU A 60 -18.99 6.00 -7.16
N GLU A 61 -19.36 5.90 -8.43
CA GLU A 61 -20.53 6.62 -8.98
C GLU A 61 -21.84 6.09 -8.38
N GLU A 62 -21.97 4.77 -8.22
CA GLU A 62 -23.13 4.06 -7.67
C GLU A 62 -23.28 4.26 -6.16
N GLU A 63 -22.20 4.08 -5.40
CA GLU A 63 -22.22 4.15 -3.94
C GLU A 63 -22.14 5.59 -3.42
N LEU A 64 -21.25 6.40 -3.99
CA LEU A 64 -20.85 7.70 -3.44
C LEU A 64 -21.26 8.90 -4.30
N GLY A 65 -21.71 8.69 -5.54
CA GLY A 65 -22.13 9.78 -6.43
C GLY A 65 -21.01 10.65 -6.97
N ILE A 66 -19.77 10.18 -6.89
CA ILE A 66 -18.58 10.89 -7.35
C ILE A 66 -17.99 10.20 -8.58
N ARG A 67 -17.21 10.96 -9.34
CA ARG A 67 -16.51 10.46 -10.51
C ARG A 67 -15.01 10.64 -10.35
N ILE A 68 -14.26 9.58 -10.57
CA ILE A 68 -12.79 9.59 -10.60
C ILE A 68 -12.28 9.79 -12.03
N HIS A 69 -11.15 10.48 -12.17
CA HIS A 69 -10.49 10.80 -13.44
C HIS A 69 -9.20 10.02 -13.61
N HIS A 70 -8.50 9.76 -12.51
CA HIS A 70 -7.31 8.94 -12.46
C HIS A 70 -7.28 8.12 -11.17
N ALA A 71 -6.64 6.95 -11.24
CA ALA A 71 -6.31 6.18 -10.05
C ALA A 71 -4.98 5.45 -10.26
N THR A 72 -4.15 5.42 -9.21
CA THR A 72 -2.86 4.74 -9.23
C THR A 72 -2.94 3.43 -8.45
N PRO A 73 -2.47 2.28 -8.97
CA PRO A 73 -2.38 1.04 -8.20
C PRO A 73 -1.59 1.26 -6.90
N TRP A 74 -1.93 0.54 -5.84
CA TRP A 74 -1.16 0.61 -4.60
C TRP A 74 -0.87 -0.76 -3.98
N LEU A 75 -1.87 -1.42 -3.41
CA LEU A 75 -1.70 -2.71 -2.75
C LEU A 75 -2.60 -3.78 -3.36
N THR A 76 -2.14 -5.02 -3.28
CA THR A 76 -2.90 -6.20 -3.67
C THR A 76 -2.97 -7.16 -2.49
N LYS A 77 -4.17 -7.55 -2.07
CA LYS A 77 -4.39 -8.61 -1.08
C LYS A 77 -5.08 -9.79 -1.74
N ILE A 78 -4.63 -10.99 -1.40
CA ILE A 78 -5.28 -12.24 -1.83
C ILE A 78 -5.81 -12.92 -0.57
N HIS A 79 -7.13 -13.09 -0.49
CA HIS A 79 -7.78 -13.80 0.59
C HIS A 79 -8.35 -15.12 0.06
N ALA A 80 -7.86 -16.23 0.59
CA ALA A 80 -8.42 -17.55 0.32
C ALA A 80 -9.56 -17.81 1.30
N TYR A 81 -10.79 -17.82 0.79
CA TYR A 81 -11.97 -18.31 1.51
C TYR A 81 -12.26 -19.74 1.06
N GLU A 82 -13.01 -20.51 1.87
CA GLU A 82 -13.40 -21.89 1.55
C GLU A 82 -14.17 -22.01 0.21
N HIS A 83 -14.82 -20.93 -0.24
CA HIS A 83 -15.70 -20.89 -1.41
C HIS A 83 -15.17 -20.01 -2.56
N ALA A 84 -14.13 -19.21 -2.35
CA ALA A 84 -13.53 -18.37 -3.39
C ALA A 84 -12.15 -17.83 -3.00
N HIS A 85 -11.32 -17.53 -4.00
CA HIS A 85 -10.13 -16.70 -3.83
C HIS A 85 -10.48 -15.25 -4.19
N VAL A 86 -10.37 -14.33 -3.25
CA VAL A 86 -10.62 -12.90 -3.49
C VAL A 86 -9.29 -12.20 -3.75
N HIS A 87 -9.14 -11.67 -4.96
CA HIS A 87 -8.03 -10.84 -5.38
C HIS A 87 -8.44 -9.37 -5.31
N LEU A 88 -8.10 -8.73 -4.19
CA LEU A 88 -8.46 -7.35 -3.85
C LEU A 88 -7.34 -6.39 -4.24
N ARG A 89 -7.65 -5.43 -5.09
CA ARG A 89 -6.74 -4.39 -5.58
C ARG A 89 -7.13 -3.04 -5.01
N PHE A 90 -6.21 -2.37 -4.34
CA PHE A 90 -6.40 -1.01 -3.84
C PHE A 90 -5.83 -0.03 -4.85
N LEU A 91 -6.66 0.90 -5.32
CA LEU A 91 -6.23 2.02 -6.14
C LEU A 91 -6.34 3.31 -5.34
N ARG A 92 -5.32 4.16 -5.39
CA ARG A 92 -5.32 5.50 -4.80
C ARG A 92 -5.90 6.51 -5.78
N VAL A 93 -6.72 7.41 -5.26
CA VAL A 93 -7.33 8.50 -6.01
C VAL A 93 -7.00 9.79 -5.28
N GLU A 94 -6.13 10.61 -5.88
CA GLU A 94 -5.70 11.88 -5.31
C GLU A 94 -6.86 12.90 -5.29
N ALA A 95 -6.75 13.91 -4.43
CA ALA A 95 -7.83 14.87 -4.17
C ALA A 95 -8.27 15.67 -5.41
N ASP A 96 -7.38 15.86 -6.37
CA ASP A 96 -7.61 16.55 -7.64
C ASP A 96 -8.02 15.60 -8.77
N GLU A 97 -8.03 14.28 -8.52
CA GLU A 97 -8.36 13.24 -9.50
C GLU A 97 -9.77 12.68 -9.33
N TRP A 98 -10.64 13.39 -8.60
CA TRP A 98 -12.07 13.10 -8.55
C TRP A 98 -12.91 14.36 -8.45
N SER A 99 -14.20 14.23 -8.73
CA SER A 99 -15.15 15.35 -8.74
C SER A 99 -16.56 14.90 -8.39
N GLY A 100 -17.40 15.86 -8.02
CA GLY A 100 -18.77 15.63 -7.59
C GLY A 100 -18.95 15.90 -6.10
N GLU A 101 -20.15 15.68 -5.60
CA GLU A 101 -20.50 15.80 -4.19
C GLU A 101 -20.77 14.41 -3.62
N LEU A 102 -20.19 14.12 -2.43
CA LEU A 102 -20.39 12.85 -1.76
C LEU A 102 -21.86 12.67 -1.36
N GLN A 103 -22.43 11.54 -1.77
CA GLN A 103 -23.81 11.15 -1.49
C GLN A 103 -23.85 9.74 -0.90
N ALA A 104 -24.74 9.51 0.08
CA ALA A 104 -24.99 8.17 0.61
C ALA A 104 -26.07 7.46 -0.22
N LYS A 105 -25.71 6.93 -1.39
CA LYS A 105 -26.70 6.36 -2.33
C LYS A 105 -27.26 5.00 -1.90
N GLU A 106 -26.58 4.30 -0.98
CA GLU A 106 -27.00 3.00 -0.43
C GLU A 106 -27.42 3.08 1.05
N GLY A 107 -27.63 4.28 1.59
CA GLY A 107 -27.95 4.47 3.02
C GLY A 107 -26.77 4.22 3.96
N GLN A 108 -25.54 4.22 3.42
CA GLN A 108 -24.31 4.18 4.20
C GLN A 108 -24.01 5.53 4.87
N THR A 109 -23.17 5.49 5.88
CA THR A 109 -22.48 6.69 6.39
C THR A 109 -21.06 6.72 5.84
N TRP A 110 -20.46 7.91 5.79
CA TRP A 110 -19.07 8.08 5.39
C TRP A 110 -18.35 9.05 6.32
N SER A 111 -17.02 8.94 6.37
CA SER A 111 -16.18 9.78 7.21
C SER A 111 -14.79 9.94 6.61
N TRP A 112 -14.27 11.16 6.66
CA TRP A 112 -12.87 11.45 6.37
C TRP A 112 -12.02 11.09 7.58
N GLN A 113 -10.95 10.33 7.35
CA GLN A 113 -10.15 9.72 8.39
C GLN A 113 -8.67 10.01 8.18
N LYS A 114 -8.01 10.41 9.26
CA LYS A 114 -6.60 10.73 9.25
C LYS A 114 -5.78 9.46 9.40
N ALA A 115 -4.78 9.24 8.53
CA ALA A 115 -3.91 8.08 8.67
C ALA A 115 -3.19 8.07 10.03
N GLY A 116 -3.26 6.91 10.70
CA GLY A 116 -2.71 6.68 12.02
C GLY A 116 -3.53 7.28 13.18
N ASP A 117 -4.65 7.92 12.89
CA ASP A 117 -5.61 8.46 13.86
C ASP A 117 -7.05 8.22 13.36
N PHE A 118 -7.42 6.94 13.23
CA PHE A 118 -8.75 6.52 12.79
C PHE A 118 -9.74 6.58 13.95
N THR A 119 -10.84 7.31 13.77
CA THR A 119 -11.86 7.55 14.80
C THR A 119 -13.11 6.67 14.63
N VAL A 120 -13.26 6.01 13.48
CA VAL A 120 -14.41 5.14 13.19
C VAL A 120 -14.19 3.70 13.66
N SER A 121 -15.27 3.03 14.08
CA SER A 121 -15.25 1.66 14.60
C SER A 121 -16.64 1.01 14.48
N PRO A 122 -16.74 -0.32 14.27
CA PRO A 122 -15.64 -1.28 14.06
C PRO A 122 -15.10 -1.26 12.63
N MET A 123 -13.78 -1.43 12.49
CA MET A 123 -13.12 -1.66 11.19
C MET A 123 -13.16 -3.15 10.83
N LEU A 124 -13.21 -3.48 9.54
CA LEU A 124 -13.03 -4.88 9.12
C LEU A 124 -11.71 -5.44 9.68
N PRO A 125 -11.71 -6.63 10.33
CA PRO A 125 -10.50 -7.17 10.97
C PRO A 125 -9.29 -7.29 10.05
N ALA A 126 -9.52 -7.51 8.75
CA ALA A 126 -8.48 -7.62 7.73
C ALA A 126 -7.78 -6.28 7.40
N ASN A 127 -8.31 -5.13 7.86
CA ASN A 127 -7.82 -3.82 7.45
C ASN A 127 -6.67 -3.30 8.34
N GLY A 128 -6.35 -3.91 9.48
CA GLY A 128 -5.34 -3.38 10.42
C GLY A 128 -3.99 -3.06 9.76
N ALA A 129 -3.40 -4.03 9.06
CA ALA A 129 -2.13 -3.84 8.33
C ALA A 129 -2.24 -2.82 7.18
N LEU A 130 -3.42 -2.73 6.53
CA LEU A 130 -3.69 -1.74 5.49
C LEU A 130 -3.75 -0.32 6.07
N LEU A 131 -4.37 -0.14 7.24
CA LEU A 131 -4.47 1.16 7.92
C LEU A 131 -3.09 1.63 8.40
N GLN A 132 -2.25 0.73 8.93
CA GLN A 132 -0.86 1.04 9.25
C GLN A 132 -0.09 1.46 8.00
N SER A 133 -0.29 0.78 6.87
CA SER A 133 0.33 1.11 5.59
C SER A 133 -0.03 2.52 5.09
N LEU A 134 -1.17 3.10 5.50
CA LEU A 134 -1.55 4.48 5.15
C LEU A 134 -0.79 5.53 5.96
N SER A 135 -0.28 5.19 7.15
CA SER A 135 0.55 6.12 7.95
C SER A 135 1.98 6.27 7.43
N VAL A 136 2.43 5.38 6.54
CA VAL A 136 3.74 5.49 5.90
C VAL A 136 3.75 6.74 5.01
N PRO A 137 4.74 7.64 5.16
CA PRO A 137 4.86 8.82 4.31
C PRO A 137 5.16 8.42 2.86
N ARG A 138 4.51 9.12 1.93
CA ARG A 138 4.74 8.98 0.49
C ARG A 138 5.92 9.78 -0.04
N VAL A 139 6.36 10.76 0.73
CA VAL A 139 7.56 11.55 0.47
C VAL A 139 8.53 11.27 1.60
N LEU A 140 9.66 10.67 1.22
CA LEU A 140 10.72 10.25 2.13
C LEU A 140 12.05 10.84 1.65
N SER A 141 12.94 11.06 2.59
CA SER A 141 14.30 11.54 2.37
C SER A 141 15.25 10.86 3.36
N GLY A 142 16.55 11.02 3.17
CA GLY A 142 17.57 10.39 4.01
C GLY A 142 18.29 9.27 3.28
N ARG A 143 18.92 8.38 4.04
CA ARG A 143 19.78 7.31 3.51
C ARG A 143 19.57 6.03 4.30
N LEU A 144 19.67 4.88 3.66
CA LEU A 144 19.44 3.60 4.34
C LEU A 144 20.39 3.39 5.52
N LYS A 145 21.62 3.90 5.45
CA LYS A 145 22.62 3.76 6.52
C LYS A 145 22.43 4.70 7.72
N SER A 146 21.74 5.81 7.55
CA SER A 146 21.53 6.83 8.60
C SER A 146 20.08 6.95 9.05
N GLY A 147 19.16 6.36 8.28
CA GLY A 147 17.72 6.44 8.49
C GLY A 147 16.99 7.24 7.42
N LEU A 148 15.69 6.99 7.35
CA LEU A 148 14.75 7.69 6.49
C LEU A 148 13.86 8.61 7.31
N HIS A 149 13.50 9.72 6.73
CA HIS A 149 12.66 10.75 7.34
C HIS A 149 11.56 11.14 6.35
N GLY A 150 10.35 11.28 6.87
CA GLY A 150 9.21 11.83 6.15
C GLY A 150 8.30 12.59 7.10
N PHE A 151 7.20 13.07 6.54
CA PHE A 151 6.14 13.70 7.32
C PHE A 151 4.81 13.09 6.92
N ASN A 152 4.01 12.76 7.92
CA ASN A 152 2.60 12.45 7.74
C ASN A 152 1.79 13.41 8.62
N ARG A 153 0.47 13.23 8.70
CA ARG A 153 -0.36 14.16 9.49
C ARG A 153 -0.22 13.97 11.01
N MET A 154 0.41 12.89 11.47
CA MET A 154 0.75 12.69 12.88
C MET A 154 2.04 13.41 13.29
N GLY A 155 2.88 13.83 12.32
CA GLY A 155 4.10 14.58 12.56
C GLY A 155 5.29 14.05 11.77
N GLU A 156 6.48 14.23 12.34
CA GLU A 156 7.71 13.64 11.81
C GLU A 156 7.63 12.11 11.89
N TYR A 157 7.99 11.45 10.79
CA TYR A 157 8.06 10.00 10.71
C TYR A 157 9.50 9.61 10.45
N ARG A 158 10.10 8.89 11.40
CA ARG A 158 11.53 8.53 11.36
C ARG A 158 11.72 7.03 11.39
N VAL A 159 12.43 6.52 10.38
CA VAL A 159 12.83 5.10 10.31
C VAL A 159 14.32 5.01 10.58
N VAL A 160 14.69 4.26 11.62
CA VAL A 160 16.08 4.18 12.11
C VAL A 160 16.69 2.82 11.77
N PRO A 161 17.93 2.76 11.27
CA PRO A 161 18.60 1.47 11.02
C PRO A 161 18.68 0.63 12.29
N HIS A 162 18.44 -0.68 12.20
CA HIS A 162 18.34 -1.59 13.34
C HIS A 162 19.54 -1.51 14.29
N ARG A 163 20.75 -1.38 13.75
CA ARG A 163 21.99 -1.26 14.52
C ARG A 163 22.13 0.05 15.29
N LEU A 164 21.37 1.07 14.90
CA LEU A 164 21.31 2.39 15.52
C LEU A 164 20.01 2.59 16.33
N ALA A 165 19.12 1.59 16.32
CA ALA A 165 17.83 1.69 16.98
C ALA A 165 18.00 1.65 18.51
N GLU A 166 17.16 2.41 19.19
CA GLU A 166 17.06 2.48 20.64
C GLU A 166 15.61 2.14 21.01
N PRO A 167 15.30 1.71 22.25
CA PRO A 167 13.97 1.22 22.60
C PRO A 167 12.80 2.19 22.33
N GLN A 168 13.06 3.50 22.27
CA GLN A 168 12.06 4.52 21.94
C GLN A 168 11.81 4.70 20.43
N HIS A 169 12.65 4.14 19.56
CA HIS A 169 12.47 4.25 18.12
C HIS A 169 11.36 3.30 17.66
N GLU A 170 10.27 3.89 17.14
CA GLU A 170 9.05 3.15 16.79
C GLU A 170 9.18 2.40 15.45
N HIS A 171 9.97 2.93 14.51
CA HIS A 171 10.15 2.36 13.19
C HIS A 171 11.60 2.00 12.93
N VAL A 172 11.85 0.74 12.59
CA VAL A 172 13.19 0.19 12.42
C VAL A 172 13.40 -0.31 11.00
N LEU A 173 14.54 0.01 10.40
CA LEU A 173 14.99 -0.48 9.09
C LEU A 173 16.05 -1.58 9.28
N ILE A 174 15.85 -2.76 8.70
CA ILE A 174 16.78 -3.88 8.79
C ILE A 174 17.03 -4.49 7.41
N GLU A 175 18.26 -4.91 7.12
CA GLU A 175 18.59 -5.62 5.88
C GLU A 175 18.05 -7.06 5.94
N GLU A 176 17.52 -7.60 4.83
CA GLU A 176 16.99 -8.97 4.80
C GLU A 176 17.99 -10.04 5.28
N PRO A 177 19.29 -10.01 4.90
CA PRO A 177 20.26 -10.97 5.41
C PRO A 177 20.46 -10.89 6.93
N GLU A 178 20.36 -9.69 7.51
CA GLU A 178 20.47 -9.46 8.96
C GLU A 178 19.21 -9.95 9.69
N LEU A 179 18.03 -9.68 9.15
CA LEU A 179 16.77 -10.21 9.66
C LEU A 179 16.75 -11.75 9.65
N ARG A 180 17.23 -12.34 8.54
CA ARG A 180 17.35 -13.79 8.41
C ARG A 180 18.27 -14.39 9.47
N ALA A 181 19.40 -13.72 9.75
CA ALA A 181 20.33 -14.15 10.80
C ALA A 181 19.74 -13.99 12.22
N LEU A 182 18.91 -12.97 12.45
CA LEU A 182 18.21 -12.75 13.72
C LEU A 182 17.11 -13.80 13.98
N GLY A 183 16.48 -14.30 12.91
CA GLY A 183 15.45 -15.36 12.96
C GLY A 183 14.11 -14.92 13.54
N LYS A 184 13.94 -13.63 13.86
CA LYS A 184 12.71 -13.02 14.37
C LYS A 184 12.69 -11.52 14.07
N MET A 185 11.50 -10.93 14.04
CA MET A 185 11.36 -9.48 13.88
C MET A 185 11.92 -8.72 15.09
N PRO A 186 12.62 -7.59 14.88
CA PRO A 186 12.96 -6.66 15.95
C PRO A 186 11.72 -6.17 16.71
N PRO A 187 11.82 -5.92 18.02
CA PRO A 187 10.72 -5.37 18.80
C PRO A 187 10.56 -3.87 18.49
N ALA A 188 9.79 -3.56 17.45
CA ALA A 188 9.44 -2.21 17.01
C ALA A 188 7.95 -2.14 16.67
N GLN A 189 7.37 -0.94 16.63
CA GLN A 189 5.97 -0.77 16.18
C GLN A 189 5.83 -1.02 14.68
N SER A 190 6.88 -0.71 13.90
CA SER A 190 6.96 -1.03 12.47
C SER A 190 8.37 -1.47 12.09
N VAL A 191 8.47 -2.56 11.32
CA VAL A 191 9.71 -3.10 10.80
C VAL A 191 9.74 -2.97 9.27
N TRP A 192 10.72 -2.23 8.79
CA TRP A 192 11.00 -2.00 7.38
C TRP A 192 12.14 -2.92 6.98
N VAL A 193 11.98 -3.68 5.90
CA VAL A 193 13.01 -4.62 5.46
C VAL A 193 13.60 -4.17 4.13
N VAL A 194 14.93 -4.06 4.08
CA VAL A 194 15.66 -3.74 2.85
C VAL A 194 15.95 -5.02 2.07
N VAL A 195 15.62 -5.00 0.78
CA VAL A 195 15.89 -6.07 -0.18
C VAL A 195 16.59 -5.52 -1.42
N GLU A 196 17.34 -6.38 -2.09
CA GLU A 196 18.06 -6.08 -3.34
C GLU A 196 17.55 -6.97 -4.49
N THR A 197 17.00 -8.14 -4.16
CA THR A 197 16.60 -9.14 -5.16
C THR A 197 15.14 -9.56 -5.01
N ALA A 198 14.58 -10.05 -6.12
CA ALA A 198 13.24 -10.65 -6.14
C ALA A 198 13.16 -11.92 -5.28
N GLU A 199 14.28 -12.57 -4.97
CA GLU A 199 14.33 -13.71 -4.05
C GLU A 199 14.15 -13.24 -2.60
N GLN A 200 14.90 -12.22 -2.18
CA GLN A 200 14.77 -11.64 -0.84
C GLN A 200 13.35 -11.10 -0.59
N TRP A 201 12.74 -10.45 -1.60
CA TRP A 201 11.34 -10.03 -1.55
C TRP A 201 10.37 -11.17 -1.16
N ARG A 202 10.59 -12.40 -1.64
CA ARG A 202 9.70 -13.54 -1.32
C ARG A 202 9.86 -14.02 0.13
N ASN A 203 10.95 -13.65 0.79
CA ASN A 203 11.29 -14.11 2.13
C ASN A 203 10.89 -13.11 3.24
N VAL A 204 10.21 -12.01 2.91
CA VAL A 204 9.85 -10.94 3.86
C VAL A 204 8.33 -10.69 3.97
N PRO A 205 7.48 -11.73 4.09
CA PRO A 205 6.02 -11.56 4.09
C PRO A 205 5.47 -10.81 5.30
N ASP A 206 6.22 -10.77 6.41
CA ASP A 206 5.78 -10.19 7.68
C ASP A 206 6.29 -8.75 7.90
N ALA A 207 6.96 -8.15 6.91
CA ALA A 207 7.41 -6.76 6.98
C ALA A 207 6.23 -5.78 6.86
N ASP A 208 6.32 -4.64 7.54
CA ASP A 208 5.31 -3.57 7.41
C ASP A 208 5.56 -2.71 6.17
N VAL A 209 6.82 -2.57 5.78
CA VAL A 209 7.28 -1.88 4.57
C VAL A 209 8.48 -2.63 4.01
N VAL A 210 8.56 -2.75 2.69
CA VAL A 210 9.77 -3.23 2.02
C VAL A 210 10.43 -2.07 1.31
N VAL A 211 11.73 -1.93 1.51
CA VAL A 211 12.57 -1.00 0.76
C VAL A 211 13.39 -1.79 -0.24
N TRP A 212 13.14 -1.61 -1.54
CA TRP A 212 13.94 -2.26 -2.57
C TRP A 212 15.06 -1.33 -3.03
N ARG A 213 16.29 -1.74 -2.73
CA ARG A 213 17.52 -1.09 -3.16
C ARG A 213 17.80 -1.41 -4.63
N VAL A 214 17.82 -0.39 -5.48
CA VAL A 214 18.05 -0.50 -6.93
C VAL A 214 19.45 -0.01 -7.27
N GLN A 215 20.32 -0.93 -7.66
CA GLN A 215 21.72 -0.66 -8.02
C GLN A 215 21.98 -0.71 -9.52
N ASN A 216 21.09 -1.34 -10.30
CA ASN A 216 21.27 -1.52 -11.74
C ASN A 216 19.93 -1.59 -12.48
N GLN A 217 19.98 -1.56 -13.81
CA GLN A 217 18.81 -1.59 -14.68
C GLN A 217 17.94 -2.84 -14.45
N ALA A 218 18.56 -4.01 -14.27
CA ALA A 218 17.82 -5.25 -14.06
C ALA A 218 16.98 -5.21 -12.77
N ALA A 219 17.52 -4.62 -11.70
CA ALA A 219 16.78 -4.37 -10.46
C ALA A 219 15.63 -3.36 -10.69
N ALA A 220 15.86 -2.29 -11.45
CA ALA A 220 14.84 -1.30 -11.78
C ALA A 220 13.65 -1.91 -12.52
N GLU A 221 13.92 -2.77 -13.51
CA GLU A 221 12.92 -3.50 -14.28
C GLU A 221 12.20 -4.57 -13.45
N ALA A 222 12.93 -5.27 -12.56
CA ALA A 222 12.33 -6.24 -11.65
C ALA A 222 11.32 -5.58 -10.68
N VAL A 223 11.62 -4.38 -10.19
CA VAL A 223 10.70 -3.58 -9.36
C VAL A 223 9.43 -3.23 -10.16
N LEU A 224 9.57 -2.76 -11.40
CA LEU A 224 8.41 -2.46 -12.26
C LEU A 224 7.54 -3.70 -12.47
N GLN A 225 8.15 -4.82 -12.82
CA GLN A 225 7.43 -6.08 -13.02
C GLN A 225 6.69 -6.49 -11.75
N ARG A 226 7.30 -6.30 -10.58
CA ARG A 226 6.67 -6.63 -9.30
C ARG A 226 5.47 -5.73 -9.01
N LEU A 227 5.60 -4.43 -9.23
CA LEU A 227 4.52 -3.47 -9.05
C LEU A 227 3.32 -3.78 -9.97
N GLN A 228 3.59 -4.14 -11.23
CA GLN A 228 2.55 -4.55 -12.18
C GLN A 228 1.80 -5.81 -11.75
N GLN A 229 2.50 -6.78 -11.14
CA GLN A 229 1.87 -7.96 -10.53
C GLN A 229 1.10 -7.64 -9.25
N GLY A 230 1.37 -6.50 -8.62
CA GLY A 230 0.82 -6.09 -7.35
C GLY A 230 1.68 -6.49 -6.16
N VAL A 231 1.71 -5.62 -5.16
CA VAL A 231 2.46 -5.78 -3.92
C VAL A 231 1.50 -5.84 -2.71
N PRO A 232 1.68 -6.77 -1.76
CA PRO A 232 0.79 -6.87 -0.61
C PRO A 232 1.17 -5.94 0.53
N ILE A 233 2.33 -5.29 0.44
CA ILE A 233 2.97 -4.45 1.45
C ILE A 233 3.51 -3.21 0.72
N PRO A 234 3.50 -2.01 1.33
CA PRO A 234 4.13 -0.83 0.76
C PRO A 234 5.56 -1.09 0.29
N LEU A 235 5.80 -0.76 -0.98
CA LEU A 235 7.12 -0.87 -1.60
C LEU A 235 7.73 0.52 -1.77
N VAL A 236 8.74 0.83 -0.97
CA VAL A 236 9.60 2.00 -1.13
C VAL A 236 10.79 1.62 -2.00
N ILE A 237 11.20 2.49 -2.90
CA ILE A 237 12.35 2.24 -3.78
C ILE A 237 13.47 3.16 -3.36
N ALA A 238 14.62 2.60 -3.00
CA ALA A 238 15.84 3.34 -2.73
C ALA A 238 16.78 3.17 -3.92
N ALA A 239 17.10 4.25 -4.62
CA ALA A 239 17.85 4.20 -5.86
C ALA A 239 18.89 5.33 -5.93
N PHE A 240 19.96 5.10 -6.68
CA PHE A 240 20.86 6.18 -7.11
C PHE A 240 20.12 7.23 -7.95
N SER A 241 20.65 8.46 -7.95
CA SER A 241 20.12 9.60 -8.73
C SER A 241 19.80 9.26 -10.18
N ASP A 242 20.68 8.51 -10.85
CA ASP A 242 20.54 8.20 -12.28
C ASP A 242 19.35 7.27 -12.54
N TRP A 243 19.19 6.23 -11.72
CA TRP A 243 18.06 5.31 -11.81
C TRP A 243 16.75 5.98 -11.40
N ALA A 244 16.78 6.79 -10.35
CA ALA A 244 15.61 7.57 -9.93
C ALA A 244 15.16 8.52 -11.03
N ALA A 245 16.08 9.26 -11.66
CA ALA A 245 15.77 10.16 -12.76
C ALA A 245 15.12 9.44 -13.96
N GLN A 246 15.54 8.20 -14.25
CA GLN A 246 15.01 7.43 -15.37
C GLN A 246 13.68 6.72 -15.06
N TYR A 247 13.49 6.20 -13.85
CA TYR A 247 12.39 5.27 -13.55
C TYR A 247 11.37 5.77 -12.53
N GLN A 248 11.65 6.84 -11.76
CA GLN A 248 10.79 7.30 -10.65
C GLN A 248 9.33 7.47 -11.08
N THR A 249 9.07 8.14 -12.21
CA THR A 249 7.70 8.34 -12.71
C THR A 249 6.99 7.01 -12.97
N GLN A 250 7.68 6.06 -13.62
CA GLN A 250 7.10 4.76 -13.94
C GLN A 250 6.84 3.93 -12.70
N TRP A 251 7.75 3.96 -11.73
CA TRP A 251 7.57 3.27 -10.45
C TRP A 251 6.38 3.82 -9.67
N LEU A 252 6.28 5.14 -9.54
CA LEU A 252 5.17 5.79 -8.83
C LEU A 252 3.83 5.49 -9.51
N GLN A 253 3.76 5.60 -10.85
CA GLN A 253 2.56 5.26 -11.62
C GLN A 253 2.19 3.77 -11.56
N SER A 254 3.17 2.90 -11.32
CA SER A 254 2.94 1.46 -11.14
C SER A 254 2.57 1.08 -9.71
N GLY A 255 2.62 2.03 -8.76
CA GLY A 255 2.18 1.84 -7.38
C GLY A 255 3.28 1.72 -6.34
N ALA A 256 4.50 2.15 -6.65
CA ALA A 256 5.52 2.38 -5.63
C ALA A 256 4.98 3.34 -4.57
N HIS A 257 5.19 3.02 -3.30
CA HIS A 257 4.70 3.84 -2.20
C HIS A 257 5.46 5.17 -2.13
N ALA A 258 6.78 5.11 -2.29
CA ALA A 258 7.69 6.26 -2.32
C ALA A 258 8.98 5.90 -3.08
N VAL A 259 9.71 6.92 -3.52
CA VAL A 259 11.06 6.78 -4.09
C VAL A 259 12.00 7.67 -3.27
N VAL A 260 13.14 7.11 -2.85
CA VAL A 260 14.19 7.79 -2.11
C VAL A 260 15.46 7.74 -2.95
N VAL A 261 16.09 8.90 -3.13
CA VAL A 261 17.42 9.00 -3.76
C VAL A 261 18.47 8.80 -2.68
N ASP A 262 19.31 7.78 -2.83
CA ASP A 262 20.42 7.47 -1.92
C ASP A 262 21.69 7.18 -2.72
N ASP A 263 22.49 8.22 -2.95
CA ASP A 263 23.73 8.16 -3.75
C ASP A 263 24.91 7.50 -3.02
N GLU A 264 24.69 6.96 -1.82
CA GLU A 264 25.68 6.22 -1.05
C GLU A 264 25.34 4.73 -0.91
N ILE A 265 24.29 4.26 -1.58
CA ILE A 265 24.11 2.84 -1.86
C ILE A 265 25.37 2.43 -2.63
N GLU A 266 26.36 1.74 -2.09
CA GLU A 266 27.58 1.46 -2.88
C GLU A 266 27.22 0.81 -4.24
N ALA A 267 27.71 1.41 -5.33
CA ALA A 267 27.71 0.76 -6.64
C ALA A 267 28.74 -0.37 -6.52
N VAL A 268 28.24 -1.60 -6.40
CA VAL A 268 29.08 -2.81 -6.45
C VAL A 268 29.73 -2.92 -7.82
#